data_AF-A0A7I9XVR2-F1
#
_entry.id   AF-A0A7I9XVR2-F1
#
_cell.length_a   1.000
_cell.length_b   1.000
_cell.length_c   1.000
_cell.angle_alpha   90.00
_cell.angle_beta   90.00
_cell.angle_gamma   90.00
#
_symmetry.space_group_name_H-M   'P 1'
#
loop_
_entity.id
_entity.type
_entity.pdbx_description
1 polymer ?
#
loop_
_entity_poly.entity_id
_entity_poly.type
_entity_poly.pdbx_seq_one_letter_code
_entity_poly.pdbx_strand_id
1 'polypeptide(L)'
;MYDELLANVAILVLSGFVGFAVISKVPNTLHTPLMSGTNAIHGIVVLGALVLLGRIEHPSLALQLILFVALVFGTLNVIGGFIVTDRMLGMFKSKKPVPAREGAEASTPAKTHGQTR
;
A
#
# COMPACT_ATOMS: atom_id res chain seq x y z
N MET A 1 23.94 -8.02 28.93
CA MET A 1 22.50 -7.75 29.18
C MET A 1 22.16 -6.27 28.99
N TYR A 2 22.95 -5.33 29.55
CA TYR A 2 22.75 -3.91 29.28
C TYR A 2 23.08 -3.51 27.84
N ASP A 3 24.07 -4.12 27.20
CA ASP A 3 24.46 -3.76 25.81
C ASP A 3 23.34 -4.01 24.79
N GLU A 4 22.64 -5.14 24.90
CA GLU A 4 21.53 -5.48 24.01
C GLU A 4 20.32 -4.56 24.23
N LEU A 5 20.02 -4.21 25.49
CA LEU A 5 18.99 -3.22 25.80
C LEU A 5 19.38 -1.85 25.25
N LEU A 6 20.62 -1.42 25.43
CA LEU A 6 21.12 -0.13 24.94
C LEU A 6 21.06 -0.08 23.40
N ALA A 7 21.42 -1.17 22.73
CA ALA A 7 21.31 -1.31 21.28
C ALA A 7 19.85 -1.24 20.80
N ASN A 8 18.93 -1.96 21.44
CA ASN A 8 17.51 -1.94 21.08
C ASN A 8 16.88 -0.55 21.30
N VAL A 9 17.25 0.15 22.37
CA VAL A 9 16.83 1.54 22.61
C VAL A 9 17.42 2.48 21.56
N ALA A 10 18.70 2.31 21.21
CA ALA A 10 19.31 3.09 20.14
C ALA A 10 18.59 2.87 18.79
N ILE A 11 18.27 1.62 18.45
CA ILE A 11 17.50 1.27 17.24
C ILE A 11 16.11 1.92 17.28
N LEU A 12 15.40 1.83 18.41
CA LEU A 12 14.08 2.44 18.58
C LEU A 12 14.12 3.96 18.36
N VAL A 13 15.07 4.65 18.99
CA VAL A 13 15.21 6.10 18.89
C VAL A 13 15.61 6.52 17.48
N LEU A 14 16.64 5.88 16.90
CA LEU A 14 17.12 6.20 15.55
C LEU A 14 16.08 5.88 14.47
N SER A 15 15.37 4.75 14.58
CA SER A 15 14.29 4.43 13.64
C SER A 15 13.13 5.43 13.72
N GLY A 16 12.81 5.96 14.90
CA GLY A 16 11.86 7.07 15.06
C GLY A 16 12.29 8.34 14.33
N PHE A 17 13.56 8.74 14.47
CA PHE A 17 14.13 9.88 13.73
C PHE A 17 14.10 9.66 12.21
N VAL A 18 14.44 8.45 11.74
CA VAL A 18 14.35 8.08 10.32
C VAL A 18 12.90 8.18 9.83
N GLY A 19 11.95 7.63 10.59
CA GLY A 19 10.52 7.71 10.28
C GLY A 19 10.06 9.17 10.13
N PHE A 20 10.37 10.02 11.10
CA PHE A 20 10.07 11.45 11.03
C PHE A 20 10.69 12.10 9.77
N ALA A 21 11.99 11.91 9.56
CA ALA A 21 12.72 12.52 8.45
C ALA A 21 12.21 12.11 7.06
N VAL A 22 11.69 10.89 6.93
CA VAL A 22 11.09 10.37 5.68
C VAL A 22 9.66 10.91 5.50
N ILE A 23 8.81 10.79 6.52
CA ILE A 23 7.38 11.14 6.42
C ILE A 23 7.19 12.66 6.22
N SER A 24 8.03 13.51 6.82
CA SER A 24 7.98 14.97 6.63
C SER A 24 8.21 15.42 5.18
N LYS A 25 8.71 14.55 4.29
CA LYS A 25 8.98 14.87 2.89
C LYS A 25 7.93 14.31 1.91
N VAL A 26 6.87 13.69 2.41
CA VAL A 26 5.82 13.12 1.56
C VAL A 26 4.84 14.22 1.11
N PRO A 27 4.53 14.35 -0.19
CA PRO A 27 3.57 15.34 -0.67
C PRO A 27 2.13 15.01 -0.23
N ASN A 28 1.28 16.05 -0.12
CA ASN A 28 -0.08 15.90 0.40
C ASN A 28 -0.96 14.92 -0.38
N THR A 29 -0.69 14.76 -1.69
CA THR A 29 -1.39 13.79 -2.55
C THR A 29 -1.17 12.34 -2.13
N LEU A 30 -0.09 12.05 -1.40
CA LEU A 30 0.27 10.70 -0.98
C LEU A 30 -0.06 10.40 0.48
N HIS A 31 -0.62 11.32 1.28
CA HIS A 31 -0.94 11.05 2.69
C HIS A 31 -1.92 9.88 2.87
N THR A 32 -2.95 9.78 2.02
CA THR A 32 -3.91 8.68 2.10
C THR A 32 -3.33 7.34 1.64
N PRO A 33 -2.63 7.23 0.50
CA PRO A 33 -1.86 6.03 0.15
C PRO A 33 -0.83 5.66 1.22
N LEU A 34 -0.13 6.64 1.80
CA LEU A 34 0.86 6.45 2.86
C LEU A 34 0.22 5.89 4.13
N MET A 35 -0.93 6.42 4.54
CA MET A 35 -1.70 5.92 5.68
C MET A 35 -2.10 4.46 5.48
N SER A 36 -2.53 4.08 4.26
CA SER A 36 -2.80 2.68 3.93
C SER A 36 -1.53 1.83 3.91
N GLY A 37 -0.43 2.37 3.39
CA GLY A 37 0.86 1.67 3.31
C GLY A 37 1.44 1.38 4.69
N THR A 38 1.39 2.33 5.62
CA THR A 38 1.82 2.10 7.01
C THR A 38 0.90 1.10 7.73
N ASN A 39 -0.39 1.05 7.35
CA ASN A 39 -1.30 0.00 7.80
C ASN A 39 -0.87 -1.40 7.34
N ALA A 40 -0.34 -1.55 6.12
CA ALA A 40 0.19 -2.83 5.64
C ALA A 40 1.49 -3.24 6.33
N ILE A 41 2.37 -2.26 6.62
CA ILE A 41 3.70 -2.50 7.23
C ILE A 41 3.57 -2.99 8.68
N HIS A 42 2.62 -2.44 9.45
CA HIS A 42 2.44 -2.89 10.84
C HIS A 42 1.91 -4.34 10.94
N GLY A 43 1.48 -4.92 9.83
CA GLY A 43 1.23 -6.36 9.69
C GLY A 43 2.44 -7.26 10.00
N ILE A 44 3.63 -6.69 10.26
CA ILE A 44 4.79 -7.36 10.88
C ILE A 44 4.44 -8.18 12.12
N VAL A 45 3.32 -7.91 12.80
CA VAL A 45 2.80 -8.73 13.90
C VAL A 45 2.69 -10.22 13.54
N VAL A 46 2.46 -10.57 12.26
CA VAL A 46 2.51 -11.97 11.78
C VAL A 46 3.82 -12.66 12.11
N LEU A 47 4.96 -11.96 11.94
CA LEU A 47 6.27 -12.51 12.25
C LEU A 47 6.41 -12.81 13.75
N GLY A 48 5.84 -11.97 14.62
CA GLY A 48 5.80 -12.23 16.05
C GLY A 48 5.06 -13.53 16.39
N ALA A 49 3.90 -13.74 15.78
CA ALA A 49 3.12 -14.96 15.95
C ALA A 49 3.85 -16.20 15.40
N LEU A 50 4.48 -16.10 14.23
CA LEU A 50 5.27 -17.19 13.63
C LEU A 50 6.49 -17.57 14.47
N VAL A 51 7.24 -16.58 14.96
CA VAL A 51 8.40 -16.82 15.84
C VAL A 51 7.97 -17.49 17.13
N LEU A 52 6.85 -17.05 17.71
CA LEU A 52 6.34 -17.63 18.96
C LEU A 52 5.84 -19.07 18.74
N LEU A 53 5.14 -19.32 17.63
CA LEU A 53 4.70 -20.68 17.25
C LEU A 53 5.89 -21.63 17.06
N GLY A 54 6.98 -21.16 16.44
CA GLY A 54 8.18 -21.97 16.20
C GLY A 54 9.07 -22.19 17.44
N ARG A 55 8.82 -21.50 18.56
CA ARG A 55 9.63 -21.60 19.79
C ARG A 55 8.99 -22.40 20.90
N ILE A 56 7.69 -22.68 20.83
CA ILE A 56 6.97 -23.37 21.91
C ILE A 56 6.78 -24.84 21.53
N GLU A 57 7.43 -25.74 22.27
CA GLU A 57 7.42 -27.18 21.98
C GLU A 57 6.09 -27.86 22.37
N HIS A 58 5.44 -27.38 23.45
CA HIS A 58 4.17 -27.92 23.95
C HIS A 58 3.15 -26.82 24.27
N PRO A 59 2.62 -26.13 23.25
CA PRO A 59 1.65 -25.07 23.47
C PRO A 59 0.32 -25.66 23.93
N SER A 60 -0.25 -25.09 24.99
CA SER A 60 -1.62 -25.42 25.42
C SER A 60 -2.63 -25.12 24.32
N LEU A 61 -3.78 -25.81 24.32
CA LEU A 61 -4.83 -25.59 23.32
C LEU A 61 -5.27 -24.12 23.24
N ALA A 62 -5.39 -23.45 24.38
CA ALA A 62 -5.70 -22.02 24.44
C ALA A 62 -4.64 -21.16 23.72
N LEU A 63 -3.36 -21.46 23.93
CA LEU A 63 -2.27 -20.71 23.29
C LEU A 63 -2.20 -20.98 21.78
N GLN A 64 -2.45 -22.22 21.35
CA GLN A 64 -2.57 -22.55 19.92
C GLN A 64 -3.70 -21.77 19.25
N LEU A 65 -4.87 -21.67 19.89
CA LEU A 65 -6.00 -20.89 19.36
C LEU A 65 -5.65 -19.40 19.26
N ILE A 66 -5.02 -18.82 20.28
CA ILE A 66 -4.60 -17.41 20.25
C ILE A 66 -3.60 -17.16 19.12
N LEU A 67 -2.59 -18.03 18.98
CA LEU A 67 -1.60 -17.92 17.91
C LEU A 67 -2.25 -18.07 16.53
N PHE A 68 -3.18 -19.00 16.36
CA PHE A 68 -3.93 -19.17 15.12
C PHE A 68 -4.71 -17.90 14.75
N VAL A 69 -5.44 -17.32 15.71
CA VAL A 69 -6.17 -16.06 15.52
C VAL A 69 -5.19 -14.93 15.17
N ALA A 70 -4.08 -14.79 15.90
CA ALA A 70 -3.06 -13.78 15.64
C ALA A 70 -2.48 -13.89 14.21
N LEU A 71 -2.22 -15.13 13.75
CA LEU A 71 -1.75 -15.42 12.40
C LEU A 71 -2.78 -15.03 11.34
N VAL A 72 -4.05 -15.39 11.53
CA VAL A 72 -5.14 -15.04 10.61
C VAL A 72 -5.28 -13.52 10.51
N PHE A 73 -5.44 -12.82 11.63
CA PHE A 73 -5.62 -11.37 11.64
C PHE A 73 -4.40 -10.61 11.11
N GLY A 74 -3.20 -11.04 11.48
CA GLY A 74 -1.98 -10.45 10.95
C GLY A 74 -1.88 -10.65 9.43
N THR A 75 -2.21 -11.85 8.92
CA THR A 75 -2.18 -12.12 7.49
C THR A 75 -3.20 -11.27 6.73
N LEU A 76 -4.41 -11.14 7.26
CA LEU A 76 -5.44 -10.25 6.71
C LEU A 76 -4.98 -8.79 6.69
N ASN A 77 -4.28 -8.34 7.73
CA ASN A 77 -3.74 -6.99 7.80
C ASN A 77 -2.69 -6.73 6.71
N VAL A 78 -1.72 -7.64 6.55
CA VAL A 78 -0.68 -7.55 5.51
C VAL A 78 -1.32 -7.55 4.12
N ILE A 79 -2.09 -8.59 3.80
CA ILE A 79 -2.66 -8.77 2.46
C ILE A 79 -3.65 -7.65 2.13
N GLY A 80 -4.57 -7.35 3.05
CA GLY A 80 -5.57 -6.30 2.88
C GLY A 80 -4.92 -4.93 2.73
N GLY A 81 -3.93 -4.62 3.58
CA GLY A 81 -3.18 -3.37 3.52
C GLY A 81 -2.45 -3.18 2.19
N PHE A 82 -1.76 -4.22 1.69
CA PHE A 82 -1.04 -4.12 0.42
C PHE A 82 -1.98 -4.01 -0.79
N ILE A 83 -3.10 -4.73 -0.82
CA ILE A 83 -4.09 -4.64 -1.91
C ILE A 83 -4.72 -3.24 -1.96
N VAL A 84 -5.10 -2.68 -0.81
CA VAL A 84 -5.70 -1.34 -0.75
C VAL A 84 -4.67 -0.28 -1.17
N THR A 85 -3.43 -0.40 -0.70
CA THR A 85 -2.35 0.52 -1.06
C THR A 85 -2.03 0.47 -2.56
N ASP A 86 -1.96 -0.72 -3.17
CA ASP A 86 -1.74 -0.86 -4.62
C ASP A 86 -2.86 -0.20 -5.44
N ARG A 87 -4.13 -0.41 -5.04
CA ARG A 87 -5.27 0.26 -5.68
C ARG A 87 -5.19 1.78 -5.56
N MET A 88 -4.77 2.28 -4.40
CA MET A 88 -4.59 3.72 -4.19
C MET A 88 -3.47 4.28 -5.05
N LEU A 89 -2.33 3.59 -5.12
CA LEU A 89 -1.19 4.01 -5.95
C LEU A 89 -1.47 3.86 -7.46
N GLY A 90 -2.34 2.94 -7.84
CA GLY A 90 -2.80 2.75 -9.22
C GLY A 90 -3.47 4.00 -9.81
N MET A 91 -4.02 4.89 -8.97
CA MET A 91 -4.65 6.14 -9.39
C MET A 91 -3.64 7.19 -9.90
N PHE A 92 -2.35 7.04 -9.58
CA PHE A 92 -1.28 7.91 -10.06
C PHE A 92 -0.69 7.46 -11.41
N LYS A 93 -1.07 6.28 -11.91
CA LYS A 93 -0.66 5.81 -13.23
C LYS A 93 -1.45 6.60 -14.28
N SER A 94 -0.75 7.36 -15.11
CA SER A 94 -1.38 8.09 -16.23
C SER A 94 -2.14 7.11 -17.12
N LYS A 95 -3.42 7.38 -17.39
CA LYS A 95 -4.16 6.64 -18.42
C LYS A 95 -3.38 6.77 -19.73
N LYS A 96 -3.11 5.64 -20.40
CA LYS A 96 -2.59 5.65 -21.78
C LYS A 96 -3.47 6.61 -22.62
N PRO A 97 -2.87 7.52 -23.41
CA PRO A 97 -3.65 8.32 -24.35
C PRO A 97 -4.44 7.34 -25.21
N VAL A 98 -5.77 7.50 -25.22
CA VAL A 98 -6.59 6.86 -26.25
C VAL A 98 -6.05 7.43 -27.56
N PRO A 99 -5.54 6.62 -28.50
CA PRO A 99 -5.07 7.14 -29.77
C PRO A 99 -6.24 7.90 -30.40
N ALA A 100 -6.01 9.19 -30.66
CA ALA A 100 -6.97 10.01 -31.38
C ALA A 100 -7.30 9.27 -32.66
N ARG A 101 -8.60 9.03 -32.92
CA ARG A 101 -9.04 8.56 -34.23
C ARG A 101 -8.74 9.67 -35.22
N GLU A 102 -7.55 9.63 -35.81
CA GLU A 102 -7.22 10.38 -37.02
C GLU A 102 -7.97 9.76 -38.20
N GLY A 103 -8.62 10.62 -38.99
CA GLY A 103 -9.03 10.30 -40.35
C GLY A 103 -10.51 9.96 -40.53
N ALA A 104 -11.38 10.97 -40.45
CA ALA A 104 -12.64 10.96 -41.19
C ALA A 104 -12.91 12.37 -41.75
N GLU A 105 -12.02 12.83 -42.63
CA GLU A 105 -12.30 13.95 -43.52
C GLU A 105 -11.80 13.58 -44.93
N ALA A 106 -12.74 13.22 -45.81
CA ALA A 106 -12.65 13.43 -47.26
C ALA A 106 -13.92 12.90 -47.95
N SER A 107 -14.95 13.73 -48.06
CA SER A 107 -15.79 13.76 -49.27
C SER A 107 -16.68 15.01 -49.28
N THR A 108 -16.19 16.09 -49.87
CA THR A 108 -17.04 17.08 -50.56
C THR A 108 -16.81 16.90 -52.05
N PRO A 109 -17.86 16.58 -52.81
CA PRO A 109 -18.39 17.54 -53.80
C PRO A 109 -19.95 17.50 -53.76
N ALA A 110 -20.77 18.45 -54.18
CA ALA A 110 -20.69 19.51 -55.17
C ALA A 110 -21.82 20.53 -54.92
N LYS A 111 -21.72 21.69 -55.58
CA LYS A 111 -22.68 22.81 -55.64
C LYS A 111 -24.12 22.39 -55.99
N THR A 112 -25.13 23.00 -55.35
CA THR A 112 -26.41 23.41 -55.99
C THR A 112 -27.07 24.48 -55.11
N HIS A 113 -26.96 25.77 -55.46
CA HIS A 113 -28.00 26.58 -56.11
C HIS A 113 -29.16 27.01 -55.18
N GLY A 114 -29.25 28.33 -54.95
CA GLY A 114 -30.56 28.99 -54.93
C GLY A 114 -31.10 29.52 -53.59
N GLN A 115 -31.29 30.84 -53.58
CA GLN A 115 -32.41 31.60 -52.98
C GLN A 115 -32.25 32.03 -51.51
N THR A 116 -31.98 33.32 -51.21
CA THR A 116 -32.97 34.42 -50.98
C THR A 116 -34.13 33.95 -50.09
N ARG A 117 -34.25 34.37 -48.83
CA ARG A 117 -34.54 35.73 -48.34
C ARG A 117 -34.30 35.81 -46.84
#